data_AF-A0A8H5YHS7-F1
#
_entry.id   AF-A0A8H5YHS7-F1
#
_cell.length_a   1.000
_cell.length_b   1.000
_cell.length_c   1.000
_cell.angle_alpha   90.00
_cell.angle_beta   90.00
_cell.angle_gamma   90.00
#
_symmetry.space_group_name_H-M   'P 1'
#
loop_
_entity.id
_entity.type
_entity.pdbx_description
1 polymer ?
#
loop_
_entity_poly.entity_id
_entity_poly.type
_entity_poly.pdbx_seq_one_letter_code
_entity_poly.pdbx_strand_id
1 'polypeptide(L)'
;MPDNRPPIPGSSCEIYTFTDEVIVPSSAPKSHPYLLVNIGSGVSFFQVSENNQCQRVSGSSFGGSALCGLLLLLTRAHTYEDMLEQAEKGNNANVDKLIGDIYGMDYNRIGMKMTAVASTFCKAFSLEHRPDAENQEAGNPVRDIKSFSDADICHSLVFAVFNNIGQLATLHSRIHGNPDIYFTGPYVQNCQLLIRTLCIAVRYYSQGEKKAHVVVNQGDSTA
;
A
#
# COMPACT_ATOMS: atom_id res chain seq x y z
N MET A 1 23.32 22.16 -4.08
CA MET A 1 22.33 21.25 -3.48
C MET A 1 21.92 20.27 -4.56
N PRO A 2 21.96 18.95 -4.34
CA PRO A 2 21.37 18.01 -5.28
C PRO A 2 19.89 18.38 -5.49
N ASP A 3 19.43 18.23 -6.71
CA ASP A 3 18.06 18.53 -7.10
C ASP A 3 17.11 17.53 -6.42
N ASN A 4 16.51 17.93 -5.29
CA ASN A 4 15.59 17.10 -4.50
C ASN A 4 14.19 16.97 -5.15
N ARG A 5 14.05 17.29 -6.45
CA ARG A 5 12.79 17.11 -7.16
C ARG A 5 12.47 15.61 -7.26
N PRO A 6 11.21 15.21 -7.04
CA PRO A 6 10.81 13.83 -7.27
C PRO A 6 11.03 13.51 -8.76
N PRO A 7 11.57 12.34 -9.07
CA PRO A 7 11.80 11.95 -10.45
C PRO A 7 10.47 11.86 -11.20
N ILE A 8 10.34 12.72 -12.21
CA ILE A 8 9.17 12.79 -13.08
C ILE A 8 9.22 11.59 -14.04
N PRO A 9 8.12 10.83 -14.20
CA PRO A 9 8.10 9.68 -15.11
C PRO A 9 8.31 10.13 -16.56
N GLY A 10 9.44 9.75 -17.15
CA GLY A 10 9.79 10.01 -18.54
C GLY A 10 9.39 8.85 -19.48
N SER A 11 9.67 9.01 -20.77
CA SER A 11 9.39 8.00 -21.79
C SER A 11 10.25 6.72 -21.68
N SER A 12 11.39 6.80 -20.98
CA SER A 12 12.30 5.68 -20.71
C SER A 12 11.91 4.88 -19.47
N CYS A 13 10.95 5.35 -18.68
CA CYS A 13 10.56 4.67 -17.46
C CYS A 13 9.71 3.42 -17.76
N GLU A 14 9.92 2.36 -17.00
CA GLU A 14 9.02 1.22 -16.99
C GLU A 14 7.83 1.54 -16.08
N ILE A 15 6.65 1.62 -16.68
CA ILE A 15 5.42 1.99 -15.99
C ILE A 15 4.42 0.87 -16.17
N TYR A 16 3.77 0.46 -15.08
CA TYR A 16 2.77 -0.61 -15.09
C TYR A 16 1.47 -0.13 -14.47
N THR A 17 0.37 -0.78 -14.87
CA THR A 17 -0.94 -0.63 -14.23
C THR A 17 -1.55 -2.01 -14.04
N PHE A 18 -2.68 -2.08 -13.32
CA PHE A 18 -3.41 -3.31 -13.09
C PHE A 18 -4.86 -3.16 -13.54
N THR A 19 -5.22 -3.92 -14.58
CA THR A 19 -6.57 -3.97 -15.15
C THR A 19 -6.93 -5.42 -15.41
N ASP A 20 -8.22 -5.76 -15.29
CA ASP A 20 -8.73 -7.09 -15.63
C ASP A 20 -7.92 -8.24 -15.00
N GLU A 21 -7.55 -8.05 -13.74
CA GLU A 21 -6.81 -9.01 -12.90
C GLU A 21 -5.37 -9.30 -13.37
N VAL A 22 -4.85 -8.53 -14.32
CA VAL A 22 -3.49 -8.67 -14.84
C VAL A 22 -2.70 -7.37 -14.75
N ILE A 23 -1.39 -7.50 -14.49
CA ILE A 23 -0.46 -6.37 -14.58
C ILE A 23 -0.10 -6.19 -16.05
N VAL A 24 -0.25 -4.97 -16.56
CA VAL A 24 0.03 -4.62 -17.96
C VAL A 24 0.94 -3.39 -18.05
N PRO A 25 1.76 -3.28 -19.11
CA PRO A 25 2.51 -2.06 -19.38
C PRO A 25 1.59 -0.85 -19.51
N SER A 26 2.08 0.30 -19.05
CA SER A 26 1.42 1.59 -19.07
C SER A 26 2.32 2.65 -19.71
N SER A 27 1.76 3.81 -20.03
CA SER A 27 2.51 4.94 -20.60
C SER A 27 2.82 6.03 -19.59
N ALA A 28 3.82 6.85 -19.93
CA ALA A 28 4.07 8.14 -19.29
C ALA A 28 2.81 9.05 -19.33
N PRO A 29 2.73 10.05 -18.43
CA PRO A 29 1.60 10.98 -18.37
C PRO A 29 1.32 11.62 -19.74
N LYS A 30 0.08 11.48 -20.22
CA LYS A 30 -0.39 12.07 -21.50
C LYS A 30 -1.17 13.36 -21.30
N SER A 31 -1.57 13.67 -20.07
CA SER A 31 -2.36 14.84 -19.72
C SER A 31 -1.83 15.48 -18.44
N HIS A 32 -2.03 16.79 -18.32
CA HIS A 32 -1.68 17.57 -17.14
C HIS A 32 -2.92 18.35 -16.67
N PRO A 33 -2.97 18.74 -15.38
CA PRO A 33 -2.06 18.30 -14.33
C PRO A 33 -2.34 16.86 -13.90
N TYR A 34 -1.31 16.13 -13.48
CA TYR A 34 -1.45 14.82 -12.85
C TYR A 34 -0.89 14.81 -11.43
N LEU A 35 -1.28 13.81 -10.64
CA LEU A 35 -0.78 13.62 -9.29
C LEU A 35 0.42 12.66 -9.31
N LEU A 36 1.57 13.11 -8.81
CA LEU A 36 2.76 12.28 -8.59
C LEU A 36 2.89 11.99 -7.09
N VAL A 37 2.97 10.71 -6.74
CA VAL A 37 3.09 10.21 -5.37
C VAL A 37 4.45 9.54 -5.22
N ASN A 38 5.37 10.20 -4.52
CA ASN A 38 6.69 9.67 -4.24
C ASN A 38 6.70 8.94 -2.89
N ILE A 39 6.94 7.63 -2.91
CA ILE A 39 6.96 6.74 -1.75
C ILE A 39 8.42 6.45 -1.39
N GLY A 40 8.93 7.21 -0.42
CA GLY A 40 10.23 7.03 0.22
C GLY A 40 10.06 6.58 1.68
N SER A 41 10.95 7.06 2.56
CA SER A 41 10.80 6.88 4.01
C SER A 41 9.43 7.35 4.51
N GLY A 42 8.98 8.51 4.03
CA GLY A 42 7.59 8.96 4.08
C GLY A 42 6.98 9.06 2.68
N VAL A 43 5.84 9.71 2.56
CA VAL A 43 5.11 9.88 1.29
C VAL A 43 4.95 11.36 0.98
N SER A 44 5.23 11.76 -0.25
CA SER A 44 4.97 13.13 -0.72
C SER A 44 4.07 13.12 -1.95
N PHE A 45 3.06 13.98 -1.94
CA PHE A 45 2.11 14.16 -3.03
C PHE A 45 2.45 15.45 -3.76
N PHE A 46 2.62 15.39 -5.07
CA PHE A 46 2.95 16.52 -5.92
C PHE A 46 1.92 16.67 -7.03
N GLN A 47 1.52 17.91 -7.29
CA GLN A 47 0.84 18.26 -8.52
C GLN A 47 1.90 18.63 -9.56
N VAL A 48 1.87 17.94 -10.71
CA VAL A 48 2.79 18.20 -11.82
C VAL A 48 2.03 18.94 -12.91
N SER A 49 2.50 20.15 -13.22
CA SER A 49 1.94 21.02 -14.28
C SER A 49 2.51 20.69 -15.65
N GLU A 50 1.93 21.28 -16.71
CA GLU A 50 2.37 21.13 -18.10
C GLU A 50 3.86 21.44 -18.31
N ASN A 51 4.41 22.39 -17.53
CA ASN A 51 5.81 22.78 -17.61
C ASN A 51 6.73 21.90 -16.74
N ASN A 52 6.28 20.71 -16.34
CA ASN A 52 6.97 19.78 -15.43
C ASN A 52 7.35 20.41 -14.08
N GLN A 53 6.68 21.49 -13.67
CA GLN A 53 6.87 22.03 -12.33
C GLN A 53 6.11 21.16 -11.33
N CYS A 54 6.85 20.62 -10.36
CA CYS A 54 6.32 19.82 -9.26
C CYS A 54 6.03 20.72 -8.06
N GLN A 55 4.75 20.90 -7.73
CA GLN A 55 4.33 21.57 -6.50
C GLN A 55 3.92 20.52 -5.47
N ARG A 56 4.56 20.50 -4.30
CA ARG A 56 4.16 19.61 -3.21
C ARG A 56 2.81 20.07 -2.63
N VAL A 57 1.80 19.22 -2.70
CA VAL A 57 0.45 19.52 -2.21
C VAL A 57 0.16 18.88 -0.85
N SER A 58 0.84 17.80 -0.50
CA SER A 58 0.64 17.10 0.78
C SER A 58 1.79 16.12 1.10
N GLY A 59 1.68 15.42 2.23
CA GLY A 59 2.50 14.25 2.56
C GLY A 59 1.90 13.40 3.69
N SER A 60 2.49 12.23 3.87
CA SER A 60 2.22 11.33 5.00
C SER A 60 3.54 10.86 5.60
N SER A 61 3.64 10.79 6.93
CA SER A 61 4.77 10.15 7.61
C SER A 61 4.70 8.62 7.54
N PHE A 62 3.53 8.07 7.19
CA PHE A 62 3.29 6.63 7.12
C PHE A 62 3.66 6.10 5.73
N GLY A 63 4.97 5.95 5.52
CA GLY A 63 5.56 5.44 4.27
C GLY A 63 6.48 4.23 4.51
N GLY A 64 7.52 4.10 3.70
CA GLY A 64 8.42 2.95 3.73
C GLY A 64 9.15 2.73 5.05
N SER A 65 9.59 3.79 5.73
CA SER A 65 10.27 3.64 7.02
C SER A 65 9.33 3.23 8.14
N ALA A 66 8.05 3.64 8.08
CA ALA A 66 7.05 3.18 9.03
C ALA A 66 6.75 1.68 8.82
N LEU A 67 6.62 1.24 7.57
CA LEU A 67 6.46 -0.17 7.21
C LEU A 67 7.64 -1.02 7.72
N CYS A 68 8.86 -0.67 7.30
CA CYS A 68 10.05 -1.45 7.68
C CYS A 68 10.28 -1.43 9.19
N GLY A 69 10.10 -0.27 9.85
CA GLY A 69 10.25 -0.16 11.29
C GLY A 69 9.28 -1.06 12.06
N LEU A 70 8.01 -1.08 11.65
CA LEU A 70 7.00 -1.96 12.26
C LEU A 70 7.31 -3.43 12.00
N LEU A 71 7.69 -3.81 10.78
CA LEU A 71 8.00 -5.20 10.45
C LEU A 71 9.25 -5.72 11.15
N LEU A 72 10.27 -4.88 11.34
CA LEU A 72 11.45 -5.22 12.15
C LEU A 72 11.09 -5.47 13.62
N LEU A 73 10.10 -4.76 14.16
CA LEU A 73 9.66 -4.93 15.54
C LEU A 73 8.75 -6.14 15.73
N LEU A 74 7.98 -6.51 14.71
CA LEU A 74 6.91 -7.50 14.81
C LEU A 74 7.27 -8.87 14.24
N THR A 75 8.30 -8.96 13.40
CA THR A 75 8.65 -10.18 12.67
C THR A 75 10.15 -10.46 12.72
N ARG A 76 10.56 -11.61 12.20
CA ARG A 76 11.97 -11.94 11.98
C ARG A 76 12.52 -11.44 10.63
N ALA A 77 11.73 -10.71 9.84
CA ALA A 77 12.20 -10.18 8.57
C ALA A 77 13.21 -9.05 8.79
N HIS A 78 14.32 -9.06 8.05
CA HIS A 78 15.44 -8.14 8.31
C HIS A 78 15.68 -7.10 7.22
N THR A 79 15.34 -7.42 5.97
CA THR A 79 15.48 -6.51 4.83
C THR A 79 14.13 -6.22 4.20
N TYR A 80 14.04 -5.13 3.43
CA TYR A 80 12.81 -4.79 2.73
C TYR A 80 12.40 -5.88 1.72
N GLU A 81 13.39 -6.45 1.04
CA GLU A 81 13.19 -7.54 0.08
C GLU A 81 12.63 -8.79 0.76
N ASP A 82 13.16 -9.17 1.92
CA ASP A 82 12.65 -10.29 2.73
C ASP A 82 11.22 -10.00 3.22
N MET A 83 10.93 -8.78 3.68
CA MET A 83 9.57 -8.37 4.05
C MET A 83 8.58 -8.54 2.88
N LEU A 84 8.96 -8.16 1.66
CA LEU A 84 8.13 -8.34 0.47
C LEU A 84 7.98 -9.82 0.09
N GLU A 85 9.04 -10.62 0.16
CA GLU A 85 9.00 -12.06 -0.10
C GLU A 85 8.07 -12.79 0.89
N GLN A 86 8.14 -12.42 2.18
CA GLN A 86 7.25 -12.93 3.21
C GLN A 86 5.79 -12.50 2.94
N ALA A 87 5.58 -11.23 2.56
CA ALA A 87 4.26 -10.73 2.23
C ALA A 87 3.63 -11.48 1.04
N GLU A 88 4.40 -11.82 0.00
CA GLU A 88 3.88 -12.60 -1.14
C GLU A 88 3.39 -14.00 -0.75
N LYS A 89 3.95 -14.59 0.31
CA LYS A 89 3.58 -15.92 0.83
C LYS A 89 2.51 -15.87 1.91
N GLY A 90 2.28 -14.70 2.50
CA GLY A 90 1.36 -14.51 3.60
C GLY A 90 -0.11 -14.39 3.19
N ASN A 91 -0.98 -14.52 4.18
CA ASN A 91 -2.42 -14.31 4.05
C ASN A 91 -2.92 -13.41 5.18
N ASN A 92 -3.22 -12.15 4.85
CA ASN A 92 -3.69 -11.19 5.84
C ASN A 92 -5.04 -11.57 6.45
N ALA A 93 -5.85 -12.43 5.83
CA ALA A 93 -7.11 -12.90 6.40
C ALA A 93 -6.92 -13.65 7.74
N ASN A 94 -5.71 -14.14 8.04
CA ASN A 94 -5.40 -14.75 9.34
C ASN A 94 -5.34 -13.70 10.46
N VAL A 95 -4.96 -12.46 10.12
CA VAL A 95 -4.55 -11.41 11.06
C VAL A 95 -5.54 -10.24 11.09
N ASP A 96 -6.09 -9.91 9.93
CA ASP A 96 -7.05 -8.84 9.71
C ASP A 96 -8.48 -9.35 9.84
N LYS A 97 -9.38 -8.44 10.22
CA LYS A 97 -10.82 -8.66 10.07
C LYS A 97 -11.26 -8.14 8.71
N LEU A 98 -11.87 -9.02 7.92
CA LEU A 98 -12.43 -8.72 6.61
C LEU A 98 -13.92 -8.35 6.71
N ILE A 99 -14.48 -7.74 5.66
CA ILE A 99 -15.92 -7.48 5.56
C ILE A 99 -16.72 -8.79 5.63
N GLY A 100 -16.21 -9.87 5.02
CA GLY A 100 -16.81 -11.20 5.10
C GLY A 100 -16.86 -11.76 6.52
N ASP A 101 -15.89 -11.43 7.38
CA ASP A 101 -15.91 -11.85 8.80
C ASP A 101 -17.02 -11.15 9.60
N ILE A 102 -17.54 -10.02 9.12
CA ILE A 102 -18.59 -9.22 9.78
C ILE A 102 -19.97 -9.59 9.22
N TYR A 103 -20.08 -9.71 7.89
CA TYR A 103 -21.38 -9.83 7.21
C TYR A 103 -21.61 -11.18 6.54
N GLY A 104 -20.61 -12.06 6.44
CA GLY A 104 -20.69 -13.37 5.78
C GLY A 104 -20.80 -13.33 4.25
N MET A 105 -20.92 -12.15 3.65
CA MET A 105 -21.12 -11.92 2.22
C MET A 105 -20.63 -10.53 1.82
N ASP A 106 -20.64 -10.23 0.52
CA ASP A 106 -20.42 -8.87 0.03
C ASP A 106 -21.45 -7.91 0.64
N TYR A 107 -20.98 -6.76 1.12
CA TYR A 107 -21.86 -5.72 1.64
C TYR A 107 -22.23 -4.74 0.54
N ASN A 108 -23.04 -5.25 -0.40
CA ASN A 108 -23.43 -4.58 -1.65
C ASN A 108 -24.14 -3.23 -1.44
N ARG A 109 -24.82 -3.03 -0.30
CA ARG A 109 -25.55 -1.79 0.00
C ARG A 109 -24.64 -0.55 -0.08
N ILE A 110 -23.35 -0.70 0.22
CA ILE A 110 -22.36 0.39 0.16
C ILE A 110 -21.11 -0.01 -0.62
N GLY A 111 -21.21 -1.03 -1.49
CA GLY A 111 -20.17 -1.39 -2.45
C GLY A 111 -18.89 -2.02 -1.87
N MET A 112 -18.98 -2.68 -0.71
CA MET A 112 -17.80 -3.34 -0.11
C MET A 112 -17.76 -4.84 -0.43
N LYS A 113 -16.64 -5.30 -0.99
CA LYS A 113 -16.38 -6.73 -1.21
C LYS A 113 -16.07 -7.43 0.11
N MET A 114 -16.48 -8.69 0.25
CA MET A 114 -16.23 -9.51 1.44
C MET A 114 -14.74 -9.71 1.73
N THR A 115 -13.90 -9.65 0.70
CA THR A 115 -12.43 -9.77 0.81
C THR A 115 -11.76 -8.46 1.24
N ALA A 116 -12.47 -7.34 1.28
CA ALA A 116 -11.91 -6.07 1.72
C ALA A 116 -11.58 -6.12 3.23
N VAL A 117 -10.44 -5.56 3.60
CA VAL A 117 -10.06 -5.40 5.01
C VAL A 117 -10.97 -4.37 5.66
N ALA A 118 -11.69 -4.78 6.69
CA ALA A 118 -12.48 -3.90 7.53
C ALA A 118 -11.63 -3.31 8.66
N SER A 119 -10.72 -4.10 9.24
CA SER A 119 -9.84 -3.67 10.33
C SER A 119 -8.54 -4.48 10.36
N THR A 120 -7.43 -3.78 10.09
CA THR A 120 -6.06 -4.34 10.13
C THR A 120 -5.69 -4.78 11.55
N PHE A 121 -5.05 -5.94 11.69
CA PHE A 121 -4.63 -6.55 12.97
C PHE A 121 -5.74 -6.82 14.01
N CYS A 122 -7.01 -6.71 13.65
CA CYS A 122 -8.12 -6.87 14.59
C CYS A 122 -8.15 -8.25 15.27
N LYS A 123 -7.74 -9.31 14.56
CA LYS A 123 -7.72 -10.67 15.13
C LYS A 123 -6.64 -10.79 16.20
N ALA A 124 -5.51 -10.10 16.04
CA ALA A 124 -4.46 -10.05 17.07
C ALA A 124 -4.96 -9.39 18.36
N PHE A 125 -5.61 -8.23 18.25
CA PHE A 125 -6.22 -7.56 19.40
C PHE A 125 -7.28 -8.44 20.10
N SER A 126 -8.08 -9.16 19.32
CA SER A 126 -9.16 -10.01 19.84
C SER A 126 -8.67 -11.25 20.59
N LEU A 127 -7.49 -11.78 20.24
CA LEU A 127 -6.89 -12.93 20.94
C LEU A 127 -6.40 -12.57 22.35
N GLU A 128 -5.89 -11.35 22.53
CA GLU A 128 -5.44 -10.85 23.83
C GLU A 128 -6.62 -10.65 24.81
N HIS A 129 -7.81 -10.31 24.29
CA HIS A 129 -8.98 -9.93 25.09
C HIS A 129 -10.07 -11.01 25.18
N ARG A 130 -9.75 -12.30 24.96
CA ARG A 130 -10.74 -13.39 25.14
C ARG A 130 -11.07 -13.60 26.63
N PRO A 131 -12.36 -13.61 27.03
CA PRO A 131 -12.76 -13.78 28.43
C PRO A 131 -12.51 -15.18 29.02
N ASP A 132 -12.13 -16.18 28.23
CA ASP A 132 -11.79 -17.53 28.73
C ASP A 132 -10.41 -17.59 29.43
N ALA A 133 -9.75 -16.45 29.63
CA ALA A 133 -8.43 -16.34 30.25
C ALA A 133 -8.42 -16.49 31.78
N GLU A 134 -9.57 -16.60 32.44
CA GLU A 134 -9.65 -16.72 33.92
C GLU A 134 -9.59 -18.16 34.45
N ASN A 135 -9.65 -19.19 33.60
CA ASN A 135 -9.72 -20.61 34.04
C ASN A 135 -8.51 -21.49 33.65
N GLN A 136 -7.34 -20.92 33.36
CA GLN A 136 -6.12 -21.72 33.20
C GLN A 136 -5.11 -21.35 34.27
N GLU A 137 -4.90 -22.32 35.17
CA GLU A 137 -4.07 -22.29 36.36
C GLU A 137 -2.64 -21.81 36.11
N ALA A 138 -2.10 -21.20 37.16
CA ALA A 138 -0.75 -20.68 37.27
C ALA A 138 0.32 -21.70 36.87
N GLY A 139 1.03 -21.45 35.75
CA GLY A 139 2.10 -22.36 35.34
C GLY A 139 2.87 -22.04 34.05
N ASN A 140 2.88 -20.81 33.52
CA ASN A 140 3.97 -20.31 32.67
C ASN A 140 3.73 -18.84 32.25
N PRO A 141 4.63 -17.89 32.57
CA PRO A 141 4.51 -16.51 32.11
C PRO A 141 5.25 -16.33 30.79
N VAL A 142 4.50 -16.35 29.68
CA VAL A 142 4.65 -15.61 28.41
C VAL A 142 3.68 -16.30 27.46
N ARG A 143 2.47 -15.76 27.28
CA ARG A 143 1.63 -16.16 26.16
C ARG A 143 2.36 -15.70 24.90
N ASP A 144 2.86 -16.63 24.11
CA ASP A 144 3.52 -16.35 22.84
C ASP A 144 2.52 -15.56 21.95
N ILE A 145 2.73 -14.24 21.82
CA ILE A 145 2.01 -13.37 20.86
C ILE A 145 2.19 -13.90 19.42
N LYS A 146 3.12 -14.86 19.21
CA LYS A 146 3.38 -15.67 18.01
C LYS A 146 2.25 -16.65 17.61
N SER A 147 0.99 -16.22 17.68
CA SER A 147 -0.10 -17.00 17.05
C SER A 147 -0.22 -16.75 15.54
N PHE A 148 0.39 -15.66 15.02
CA PHE A 148 0.40 -15.34 13.60
C PHE A 148 1.78 -15.59 12.99
N SER A 149 1.80 -16.05 11.74
CA SER A 149 3.05 -16.22 11.02
C SER A 149 3.66 -14.87 10.64
N ASP A 150 4.99 -14.80 10.55
CA ASP A 150 5.70 -13.61 10.07
C ASP A 150 5.20 -13.20 8.67
N ALA A 151 4.93 -14.19 7.80
CA ALA A 151 4.38 -13.97 6.46
C ALA A 151 3.02 -13.27 6.50
N ASP A 152 2.10 -13.69 7.37
CA ASP A 152 0.78 -13.06 7.49
C ASP A 152 0.87 -11.63 8.03
N ILE A 153 1.76 -11.38 8.98
CA ILE A 153 2.04 -10.04 9.53
C ILE A 153 2.62 -9.14 8.43
N CYS A 154 3.61 -9.64 7.67
CA CYS A 154 4.19 -8.95 6.53
C CYS A 154 3.11 -8.60 5.49
N HIS A 155 2.27 -9.57 5.09
CA HIS A 155 1.20 -9.33 4.12
C HIS A 155 0.22 -8.27 4.61
N SER A 156 -0.26 -8.39 5.86
CA SER A 156 -1.20 -7.43 6.46
C SER A 156 -0.64 -6.01 6.46
N LEU A 157 0.60 -5.80 6.93
CA LEU A 157 1.20 -4.47 7.01
C LEU A 157 1.56 -3.88 5.65
N VAL A 158 2.11 -4.68 4.74
CA VAL A 158 2.36 -4.24 3.36
C VAL A 158 1.03 -3.81 2.73
N PHE A 159 0.00 -4.65 2.81
CA PHE A 159 -1.32 -4.28 2.30
C PHE A 159 -1.85 -3.00 2.95
N ALA A 160 -1.82 -2.88 4.28
CA ALA A 160 -2.36 -1.75 5.02
C ALA A 160 -1.68 -0.42 4.66
N VAL A 161 -0.35 -0.39 4.60
CA VAL A 161 0.42 0.82 4.26
C VAL A 161 0.13 1.26 2.83
N PHE A 162 0.26 0.36 1.85
CA PHE A 162 0.08 0.73 0.44
C PHE A 162 -1.38 0.99 0.07
N ASN A 163 -2.34 0.29 0.70
CA ASN A 163 -3.77 0.60 0.54
C ASN A 163 -4.11 1.98 1.13
N ASN A 164 -3.54 2.34 2.29
CA ASN A 164 -3.71 3.69 2.87
C ASN A 164 -3.13 4.77 1.95
N ILE A 165 -1.94 4.53 1.37
CA ILE A 165 -1.34 5.44 0.39
C ILE A 165 -2.24 5.61 -0.84
N GLY A 166 -2.80 4.52 -1.38
CA GLY A 166 -3.74 4.57 -2.50
C GLY A 166 -5.03 5.35 -2.17
N GLN A 167 -5.54 5.21 -0.94
CA GLN A 167 -6.69 5.99 -0.45
C GLN A 167 -6.37 7.49 -0.40
N LEU A 168 -5.25 7.87 0.23
CA LEU A 168 -4.81 9.26 0.32
C LEU A 168 -4.55 9.87 -1.06
N ALA A 169 -3.92 9.11 -1.95
CA ALA A 169 -3.70 9.53 -3.33
C ALA A 169 -5.02 9.82 -4.06
N THR A 170 -6.02 8.96 -3.87
CA THR A 170 -7.36 9.15 -4.44
C THR A 170 -8.04 10.41 -3.90
N LEU A 171 -7.94 10.66 -2.59
CA LEU A 171 -8.48 11.87 -1.97
C LEU A 171 -7.81 13.14 -2.51
N HIS A 172 -6.48 13.16 -2.57
CA HIS A 172 -5.74 14.29 -3.13
C HIS A 172 -6.05 14.49 -4.62
N SER A 173 -6.11 13.42 -5.40
CA SER A 173 -6.48 13.48 -6.82
C SER A 173 -7.88 14.09 -7.04
N ARG A 174 -8.85 13.80 -6.15
CA ARG A 174 -10.17 14.45 -6.19
C ARG A 174 -10.10 15.93 -5.84
N ILE A 175 -9.40 16.30 -4.78
CA ILE A 175 -9.24 17.70 -4.34
C ILE A 175 -8.60 18.55 -5.44
N HIS A 176 -7.61 18.01 -6.14
CA HIS A 176 -6.82 18.71 -7.15
C HIS A 176 -7.28 18.48 -8.60
N GLY A 177 -8.36 17.71 -8.80
CA GLY A 177 -8.94 17.47 -10.12
C GLY A 177 -8.08 16.63 -11.06
N ASN A 178 -7.18 15.78 -10.56
CA ASN A 178 -6.30 14.95 -11.39
C ASN A 178 -7.02 13.66 -11.81
N PRO A 179 -7.03 13.27 -13.10
CA PRO A 179 -7.58 11.98 -13.52
C PRO A 179 -6.61 10.81 -13.30
N ASP A 180 -5.31 11.05 -13.52
CA ASP A 180 -4.26 10.04 -13.43
C ASP A 180 -3.37 10.26 -12.20
N ILE A 181 -3.00 9.16 -11.55
CA ILE A 181 -2.15 9.09 -10.37
C ILE A 181 -0.92 8.23 -10.68
N TYR A 182 0.26 8.79 -10.54
CA TYR A 182 1.54 8.11 -10.76
C TYR A 182 2.25 7.88 -9.43
N PHE A 183 2.54 6.62 -9.10
CA PHE A 183 3.32 6.22 -7.93
C PHE A 183 4.78 5.98 -8.34
N THR A 184 5.72 6.54 -7.60
CA THR A 184 7.17 6.41 -7.83
C THR A 184 7.89 6.28 -6.48
N GLY A 185 9.21 6.06 -6.54
CA GLY A 185 10.08 6.00 -5.38
C GLY A 185 10.66 4.60 -5.13
N PRO A 186 11.64 4.50 -4.22
CA PRO A 186 12.38 3.25 -3.99
C PRO A 186 11.52 2.12 -3.41
N TYR A 187 10.39 2.43 -2.75
CA TYR A 187 9.51 1.44 -2.12
C TYR A 187 8.41 0.91 -3.05
N VAL A 188 8.45 1.18 -4.35
CA VAL A 188 7.51 0.56 -5.33
C VAL A 188 8.23 -0.22 -6.43
N GLN A 189 9.53 -0.42 -6.28
CA GLN A 189 10.36 -1.09 -7.28
C GLN A 189 10.09 -2.60 -7.27
N ASN A 190 9.95 -3.17 -8.47
CA ASN A 190 9.94 -4.59 -8.82
C ASN A 190 9.07 -5.55 -7.97
N CYS A 191 7.98 -5.09 -7.37
CA CYS A 191 7.09 -5.95 -6.59
C CYS A 191 5.66 -5.95 -7.15
N GLN A 192 5.22 -7.09 -7.69
CA GLN A 192 3.89 -7.25 -8.28
C GLN A 192 2.77 -7.01 -7.26
N LEU A 193 2.98 -7.43 -6.00
CA LEU A 193 2.05 -7.21 -4.90
C LEU A 193 1.74 -5.71 -4.72
N LEU A 194 2.76 -4.85 -4.81
CA LEU A 194 2.61 -3.41 -4.63
C LEU A 194 1.87 -2.75 -5.80
N ILE A 195 2.19 -3.16 -7.04
CA ILE A 195 1.49 -2.67 -8.24
C ILE A 195 0.01 -2.98 -8.14
N ARG A 196 -0.34 -4.23 -7.80
CA ARG A 196 -1.73 -4.66 -7.61
C ARG A 196 -2.41 -3.87 -6.50
N THR A 197 -1.78 -3.78 -5.33
CA THR A 197 -2.36 -3.13 -4.15
C THR A 197 -2.69 -1.66 -4.41
N LEU A 198 -1.74 -0.89 -4.95
CA LEU A 198 -1.93 0.53 -5.26
C LEU A 198 -3.03 0.76 -6.31
N CYS A 199 -3.02 -0.04 -7.39
CA CYS A 199 -4.01 0.11 -8.45
C CYS A 199 -5.41 -0.31 -8.00
N ILE A 200 -5.54 -1.40 -7.25
CA ILE A 200 -6.81 -1.84 -6.67
C ILE A 200 -7.33 -0.79 -5.69
N ALA A 201 -6.47 -0.25 -4.82
CA ALA A 201 -6.86 0.79 -3.87
C ALA A 201 -7.42 2.02 -4.59
N VAL A 202 -6.71 2.55 -5.60
CA VAL A 202 -7.18 3.71 -6.38
C VAL A 202 -8.50 3.38 -7.08
N ARG A 203 -8.61 2.24 -7.77
CA ARG A 203 -9.86 1.84 -8.44
C ARG A 203 -11.02 1.73 -7.45
N TYR A 204 -10.78 1.14 -6.28
CA TYR A 204 -11.78 0.95 -5.23
C TYR A 204 -12.28 2.28 -4.67
N TYR A 205 -11.37 3.13 -4.17
CA TYR A 205 -11.74 4.40 -3.53
C TYR A 205 -12.23 5.45 -4.54
N SER A 206 -11.84 5.34 -5.82
CA SER A 206 -12.33 6.21 -6.89
C SER A 206 -13.61 5.70 -7.57
N GLN A 207 -14.08 4.48 -7.26
CA GLN A 207 -15.13 3.80 -8.03
C GLN A 207 -14.81 3.70 -9.54
N GLY A 208 -13.52 3.57 -9.87
CA GLY A 208 -13.02 3.48 -11.25
C GLY A 208 -12.86 4.82 -11.97
N GLU A 209 -13.16 5.95 -11.31
CA GLU A 209 -13.01 7.29 -11.91
C GLU A 209 -11.54 7.66 -12.17
N LYS A 210 -10.63 7.20 -11.31
CA LYS A 210 -9.19 7.54 -11.36
C LYS A 210 -8.37 6.35 -11.83
N LYS A 211 -7.27 6.64 -12.53
CA LYS A 211 -6.31 5.62 -13.00
C LYS A 211 -5.01 5.71 -12.21
N ALA A 212 -4.45 4.54 -11.90
CA ALA A 212 -3.19 4.40 -11.18
C ALA A 212 -2.12 3.82 -12.10
N HIS A 213 -0.92 4.35 -11.97
CA HIS A 213 0.27 3.95 -12.72
C HIS A 213 1.44 3.85 -11.75
N VAL A 214 2.22 2.78 -11.83
CA VAL A 214 3.36 2.53 -10.93
C VAL A 214 4.64 2.51 -11.74
N VAL A 215 5.60 3.36 -11.36
CA VAL A 215 6.89 3.51 -12.02
C VAL A 215 7.91 2.61 -11.33
N VAL A 216 8.34 1.58 -12.05
CA VAL A 216 9.09 0.42 -11.52
C VAL A 216 10.57 0.46 -11.89
N ASN A 217 10.93 1.24 -12.91
CA ASN A 217 12.32 1.58 -13.23
C ASN A 217 12.31 2.98 -13.87
N GLN A 218 13.21 3.86 -13.46
CA GLN A 218 13.28 5.21 -14.02
C GLN A 218 14.06 5.29 -15.34
N GLY A 219 14.70 4.19 -15.76
CA GLY A 219 15.68 4.22 -16.84
C GLY A 219 16.94 4.96 -16.39
N ASP A 220 18.11 4.52 -16.85
CA ASP A 220 19.36 5.17 -16.49
C ASP A 220 19.33 6.65 -16.91
N SER A 221 19.36 7.54 -15.91
CA SER A 221 19.68 8.96 -16.11
C SER A 221 21.18 9.11 -16.33
N THR A 222 21.72 8.49 -17.37
CA THR A 222 23.09 8.71 -17.84
C THR A 222 23.05 9.17 -19.29
N ALA A 223 22.91 10.49 -19.46
CA ALA A 223 23.45 11.26 -20.58
C ALA A 223 23.67 12.70 -20.11
#